data_AF-A0A954FHB6-F1
#
_entry.id   AF-A0A954FHB6-F1
#
_cell.length_a   1.000
_cell.length_b   1.000
_cell.length_c   1.000
_cell.angle_alpha   90.00
_cell.angle_beta   90.00
_cell.angle_gamma   90.00
#
_symmetry.space_group_name_H-M   'P 1'
#
loop_
_entity.id
_entity.type
_entity.pdbx_description
1 polymer ?
#
loop_
_entity_poly.entity_id
_entity_poly.type
_entity_poly.pdbx_seq_one_letter_code
_entity_poly.pdbx_strand_id
1 'polypeptide(L)'
;MKNLILGLIAASSFFVSDLGLESASAATMAYRQYYSNWSYRPQQSYYVRRYYYKPSVSYSSYNYHYCVYYPQTYSTQQRYSRYVYYYNPVRKVYWGRFDLEGKDGEQYSLLKEADQKENLDDIPEKAFPKPGKMPVIPESEDMVPIQPIDSKDLPDDSTLEDMPAAPKKP
;
A
#
# COMPACT_ATOMS: atom_id res chain seq x y z
N MET A 1 -28.52 37.01 -72.64
CA MET A 1 -29.71 37.84 -72.32
C MET A 1 -30.66 36.99 -71.49
N LYS A 2 -31.02 37.47 -70.29
CA LYS A 2 -32.22 37.09 -69.47
C LYS A 2 -32.26 35.63 -68.97
N ASN A 3 -32.74 35.25 -67.79
CA ASN A 3 -33.20 35.80 -66.50
C ASN A 3 -33.24 34.56 -65.57
N LEU A 4 -32.78 34.63 -64.32
CA LEU A 4 -33.60 34.62 -63.08
C LEU A 4 -34.61 33.45 -62.94
N ILE A 5 -34.49 32.64 -61.87
CA ILE A 5 -35.47 32.47 -60.76
C ILE A 5 -35.27 31.14 -59.98
N LEU A 6 -35.11 31.33 -58.66
CA LEU A 6 -35.49 30.55 -57.46
C LEU A 6 -35.65 29.02 -57.50
N GLY A 7 -35.03 28.38 -56.52
CA GLY A 7 -35.46 27.12 -55.93
C GLY A 7 -34.99 27.01 -54.47
N LEU A 8 -35.86 27.42 -53.55
CA LEU A 8 -35.71 27.30 -52.10
C LEU A 8 -36.02 25.85 -51.69
N ILE A 9 -35.06 25.11 -51.12
CA ILE A 9 -35.35 23.89 -50.36
C ILE A 9 -34.52 23.93 -49.07
N ALA A 10 -35.20 24.24 -47.97
CA ALA A 10 -34.74 23.91 -46.64
C ALA A 10 -34.93 22.40 -46.43
N ALA A 11 -33.88 21.70 -46.06
CA ALA A 11 -33.98 20.35 -45.52
C ALA A 11 -33.01 20.22 -44.36
N SER A 12 -33.60 19.99 -43.19
CA SER A 12 -33.00 19.93 -41.86
C SER A 12 -31.96 18.83 -41.78
N SER A 13 -30.69 19.19 -41.56
CA SER A 13 -29.66 18.21 -41.25
C SER A 13 -29.80 17.80 -39.79
N PHE A 14 -30.23 16.56 -39.59
CA PHE A 14 -30.23 15.85 -38.32
C PHE A 14 -28.82 15.82 -37.73
N PHE A 15 -28.68 16.25 -36.48
CA PHE A 15 -27.52 15.92 -35.66
C PHE A 15 -27.52 14.41 -35.45
N VAL A 16 -26.67 13.69 -36.18
CA VAL A 16 -26.29 12.33 -35.80
C VAL A 16 -25.32 12.48 -34.63
N SER A 17 -25.86 12.38 -33.41
CA SER A 17 -25.05 12.12 -32.23
C SER A 17 -24.46 10.73 -32.42
N ASP A 18 -23.20 10.69 -32.86
CA ASP A 18 -22.38 9.49 -32.79
C ASP A 18 -22.26 9.13 -31.31
N LEU A 19 -23.09 8.18 -30.86
CA LEU A 19 -22.91 7.50 -29.60
C LEU A 19 -21.60 6.72 -29.77
N GLY A 20 -20.51 7.38 -29.39
CA GLY A 20 -19.26 6.73 -29.03
C GLY A 20 -19.57 5.70 -27.96
N LEU A 21 -19.95 4.50 -28.39
CA LEU A 21 -19.63 3.27 -27.69
C LEU A 21 -18.11 3.14 -27.78
N GLU A 22 -17.42 3.98 -27.02
CA GLU A 22 -16.12 3.63 -26.49
C GLU A 22 -16.35 2.30 -25.79
N SER A 23 -15.89 1.25 -26.44
CA SER A 23 -15.66 -0.02 -25.80
C SER A 23 -14.73 0.27 -24.64
N ALA A 24 -15.30 0.50 -23.46
CA ALA A 24 -14.62 0.38 -22.20
C ALA A 24 -14.28 -1.11 -22.05
N SER A 25 -13.31 -1.55 -22.84
CA SER A 25 -12.38 -2.61 -22.47
C SER A 25 -11.56 -2.06 -21.29
N ALA A 26 -12.25 -1.83 -20.17
CA ALA A 26 -11.67 -1.80 -18.86
C ALA A 26 -11.22 -3.23 -18.57
N ALA A 27 -10.10 -3.60 -19.19
CA ALA A 27 -9.17 -4.50 -18.56
C ALA A 27 -8.73 -3.78 -17.29
N THR A 28 -9.54 -3.90 -16.23
CA THR A 28 -9.13 -3.64 -14.86
C THR A 28 -7.96 -4.59 -14.66
N MET A 29 -6.73 -4.12 -14.88
CA MET A 29 -5.54 -4.83 -14.48
C MET A 29 -5.67 -4.98 -12.97
N ALA A 30 -6.19 -6.11 -12.52
CA ALA A 30 -6.32 -6.41 -11.11
C ALA A 30 -4.89 -6.44 -10.57
N TYR A 31 -4.50 -5.37 -9.87
CA TYR A 31 -3.16 -5.22 -9.33
C TYR A 31 -2.77 -6.47 -8.55
N ARG A 32 -1.61 -7.08 -8.86
CA ARG A 32 -1.20 -8.31 -8.16
C ARG A 32 -0.98 -8.06 -6.66
N GLN A 33 -0.55 -6.85 -6.34
CA GLN A 33 -0.28 -6.37 -5.00
C GLN A 33 -0.38 -4.85 -4.98
N TYR A 34 -0.73 -4.28 -3.84
CA TYR A 34 -0.75 -2.82 -3.61
C TYR A 34 -0.80 -2.52 -2.11
N TYR A 35 -0.58 -1.26 -1.75
CA TYR A 35 -0.71 -0.79 -0.38
C TYR A 35 -1.90 0.16 -0.23
N SER A 36 -2.57 0.12 0.91
CA SER A 36 -3.54 1.14 1.29
C SER A 36 -2.85 2.41 1.77
N ASN A 37 -3.62 3.48 1.92
CA ASN A 37 -3.19 4.66 2.66
C ASN A 37 -2.84 4.31 4.12
N TRP A 38 -1.98 5.12 4.72
CA TRP A 38 -1.68 5.08 6.14
C TRP A 38 -2.87 5.53 6.98
N SER A 39 -2.99 4.94 8.16
CA SER A 39 -4.02 5.27 9.13
C SER A 39 -3.38 5.32 10.52
N TYR A 40 -3.50 6.45 11.19
CA TYR A 40 -2.99 6.62 12.55
C TYR A 40 -3.83 5.86 13.58
N ARG A 41 -3.18 5.37 14.63
CA ARG A 41 -3.79 4.68 15.77
C ARG A 41 -3.45 5.44 17.05
N PRO A 42 -4.29 6.40 17.47
CA PRO A 42 -3.93 7.34 18.54
C PRO A 42 -3.77 6.69 19.92
N GLN A 43 -4.45 5.57 20.17
CA GLN A 43 -4.36 4.86 21.45
C GLN A 43 -3.03 4.10 21.61
N GLN A 44 -2.38 3.78 20.50
CA GLN A 44 -1.14 2.99 20.49
C GLN A 44 0.04 3.76 19.84
N SER A 45 -0.19 4.99 19.41
CA SER A 45 0.78 5.92 18.83
C SER A 45 1.61 5.35 17.66
N TYR A 46 0.94 4.66 16.73
CA TYR A 46 1.58 4.16 15.51
C TYR A 46 0.71 4.39 14.29
N TYR A 47 1.33 4.34 13.11
CA TYR A 47 0.64 4.28 11.83
C TYR A 47 0.56 2.85 11.33
N VAL A 48 -0.56 2.52 10.70
CA VAL A 48 -0.76 1.22 10.06
C VAL A 48 -1.30 1.41 8.66
N ARG A 49 -0.83 0.56 7.75
CA ARG A 49 -1.46 0.35 6.45
C ARG A 49 -1.58 -1.12 6.13
N ARG A 50 -2.44 -1.45 5.17
CA ARG A 50 -2.58 -2.81 4.66
C ARG A 50 -1.75 -2.97 3.40
N TYR A 51 -0.98 -4.04 3.34
CA TYR A 51 -0.42 -4.57 2.11
C TYR A 51 -1.35 -5.66 1.58
N TYR A 52 -1.99 -5.41 0.45
CA TYR A 52 -2.85 -6.38 -0.22
C TYR A 52 -2.07 -7.13 -1.29
N TYR A 53 -2.32 -8.43 -1.41
CA TYR A 53 -1.70 -9.26 -2.44
C TYR A 53 -2.60 -10.41 -2.86
N LYS A 54 -2.32 -10.94 -4.05
CA LYS A 54 -2.86 -12.20 -4.54
C LYS A 54 -1.72 -13.21 -4.68
N PRO A 55 -1.87 -14.46 -4.20
CA PRO A 55 -0.89 -15.52 -4.42
C PRO A 55 -0.63 -15.84 -5.90
N SER A 56 -1.63 -15.68 -6.77
CA SER A 56 -1.52 -15.90 -8.21
C SER A 56 -2.32 -14.85 -9.00
N VAL A 57 -2.05 -14.70 -10.30
CA VAL A 57 -2.82 -13.78 -11.17
C VAL A 57 -4.30 -14.15 -11.26
N SER A 58 -4.61 -15.44 -11.15
CA SER A 58 -5.98 -15.98 -11.23
C SER A 58 -6.70 -15.99 -9.87
N TYR A 59 -6.02 -15.68 -8.77
CA TYR A 59 -6.63 -15.69 -7.45
C TYR A 59 -7.70 -14.61 -7.33
N SER A 60 -8.88 -14.99 -6.82
CA SER A 60 -10.10 -14.18 -6.93
C SER A 60 -10.19 -13.06 -5.88
N SER A 61 -9.60 -13.26 -4.70
CA SER A 61 -9.66 -12.33 -3.56
C SER A 61 -8.28 -11.79 -3.19
N TYR A 62 -8.19 -10.76 -2.34
CA TYR A 62 -6.90 -10.33 -1.81
C TYR A 62 -6.70 -10.87 -0.40
N ASN A 63 -5.50 -11.39 -0.15
CA ASN A 63 -4.97 -11.54 1.19
C ASN A 63 -4.32 -10.23 1.62
N TYR A 64 -4.07 -10.05 2.91
CA TYR A 64 -3.37 -8.86 3.38
C TYR A 64 -2.52 -9.09 4.62
N HIS A 65 -1.49 -8.26 4.76
CA HIS A 65 -0.71 -8.08 5.97
C HIS A 65 -0.79 -6.62 6.41
N TYR A 66 -0.46 -6.37 7.67
CA TYR A 66 -0.28 -5.02 8.17
C TYR A 66 1.18 -4.60 8.05
N CYS A 67 1.39 -3.36 7.65
CA CYS A 67 2.67 -2.65 7.78
C CYS A 67 2.48 -1.60 8.87
N VAL A 68 3.32 -1.65 9.90
CA VAL A 68 3.23 -0.84 11.11
C VAL A 68 4.47 0.03 11.22
N TYR A 69 4.26 1.34 11.35
CA TYR A 69 5.31 2.33 11.47
C TYR A 69 5.16 3.10 12.79
N TYR A 70 6.24 3.16 13.57
CA TYR A 70 6.28 3.81 14.88
C TYR A 70 7.09 5.09 14.76
N PRO A 71 6.47 6.28 14.72
CA PRO A 71 7.22 7.50 14.52
C PRO A 71 8.12 7.82 15.71
N GLN A 72 9.21 8.55 15.45
CA GLN A 72 10.16 8.95 16.47
C GLN A 72 9.52 9.78 17.58
N THR A 73 8.53 10.61 17.24
CA THR A 73 7.87 11.53 18.18
C THR A 73 7.11 10.81 19.30
N TYR A 74 6.65 9.58 19.06
CA TYR A 74 5.82 8.84 20.03
C TYR A 74 6.41 7.52 20.49
N SER A 75 7.44 7.01 19.80
CA SER A 75 8.12 5.81 20.22
C SER A 75 9.05 6.11 21.39
N THR A 76 8.77 5.51 22.54
CA THR A 76 9.73 5.47 23.66
C THR A 76 11.00 4.70 23.33
N GLN A 77 10.95 3.86 22.28
CA GLN A 77 12.09 3.10 21.78
C GLN A 77 12.53 3.68 20.44
N GLN A 78 13.57 4.51 20.45
CA GLN A 78 14.16 5.14 19.26
C GLN A 78 14.51 4.12 18.15
N ARG A 79 14.79 2.86 18.50
CA ARG A 79 15.05 1.79 17.51
C ARG A 79 13.86 1.48 16.59
N TYR A 80 12.63 1.87 16.93
CA TYR A 80 11.45 1.52 16.14
C TYR A 80 11.18 2.45 14.95
N SER A 81 11.60 3.71 15.02
CA SER A 81 11.33 4.72 13.99
C SER A 81 12.09 4.53 12.68
N ARG A 82 13.18 3.77 12.72
CA ARG A 82 13.93 3.41 11.51
C ARG A 82 13.25 2.35 10.64
N TYR A 83 12.26 1.63 11.18
CA TYR A 83 11.74 0.44 10.53
C TYR A 83 10.24 0.49 10.30
N VAL A 84 9.80 -0.17 9.22
CA VAL A 84 8.41 -0.58 9.06
C VAL A 84 8.28 -2.07 9.32
N TYR A 85 7.44 -2.43 10.27
CA TYR A 85 7.24 -3.80 10.71
C TYR A 85 6.10 -4.46 9.96
N TYR A 86 6.29 -5.70 9.55
CA TYR A 86 5.27 -6.48 8.86
C TYR A 86 4.62 -7.42 9.88
N TYR A 87 3.29 -7.42 9.91
CA TYR A 87 2.48 -8.20 10.84
C TYR A 87 1.44 -9.03 10.08
N ASN A 88 1.38 -10.32 10.35
CA ASN A 88 0.40 -11.24 9.78
C ASN A 88 -0.83 -11.30 10.72
N PRO A 89 -2.01 -10.83 10.28
CA PRO A 89 -3.20 -10.79 11.13
C PRO A 89 -3.84 -12.15 11.39
N VAL A 90 -3.60 -13.14 10.52
CA VAL A 90 -4.15 -14.50 10.67
C VAL A 90 -3.36 -15.25 11.75
N ARG A 91 -2.02 -15.19 11.66
CA ARG A 91 -1.12 -15.84 12.63
C ARG A 91 -0.89 -15.01 13.89
N LYS A 92 -1.27 -13.74 13.86
CA LYS A 92 -1.04 -12.74 14.91
C LYS A 92 0.43 -12.58 15.29
N VAL A 93 1.32 -12.50 14.29
CA VAL A 93 2.75 -12.36 14.55
C VAL A 93 3.41 -11.33 13.65
N TYR A 94 4.41 -10.64 14.21
CA TYR A 94 5.42 -9.95 13.42
C TYR A 94 6.35 -10.97 12.78
N TRP A 95 6.63 -10.78 11.50
CA TRP A 95 7.38 -11.74 10.69
C TRP A 95 8.57 -11.12 9.95
N GLY A 96 8.70 -9.79 10.00
CA GLY A 96 9.88 -9.11 9.50
C GLY A 96 9.77 -7.60 9.63
N ARG A 97 10.82 -6.92 9.16
CA ARG A 97 10.88 -5.46 9.12
C ARG A 97 11.61 -4.97 7.89
N PHE A 98 11.29 -3.77 7.46
CA PHE A 98 11.93 -3.05 6.37
C PHE A 98 12.69 -1.85 6.93
N ASP A 99 13.97 -1.75 6.57
CA ASP A 99 14.90 -0.69 6.99
C ASP A 99 14.80 0.52 6.06
N LEU A 100 14.27 1.62 6.59
CA LEU A 100 14.06 2.86 5.84
C LEU A 100 15.37 3.55 5.47
N GLU A 101 16.43 3.26 6.20
CA GLU A 101 17.79 3.78 5.99
C GLU A 101 18.74 2.70 5.43
N GLY A 102 18.20 1.53 5.10
CA GLY A 102 18.97 0.42 4.55
C GLY A 102 19.43 0.70 3.11
N LYS A 103 20.35 -0.13 2.62
CA LYS A 103 20.81 -0.07 1.24
C LYS A 103 19.69 -0.48 0.28
N ASP A 104 19.41 0.33 -0.74
CA ASP A 104 18.39 0.06 -1.75
C ASP A 104 18.41 -1.38 -2.28
N GLY A 105 17.25 -2.03 -2.22
CA GLY A 105 17.08 -3.43 -2.64
C GLY A 105 17.54 -4.47 -1.61
N GLU A 106 18.16 -4.04 -0.49
CA GLU A 106 18.63 -4.87 0.62
C GLU A 106 18.13 -4.34 1.97
N GLN A 107 16.84 -4.03 2.05
CA GLN A 107 16.24 -3.36 3.21
C GLN A 107 15.40 -4.29 4.09
N TYR A 108 15.12 -5.53 3.68
CA TYR A 108 14.19 -6.40 4.40
C TYR A 108 14.89 -7.42 5.30
N SER A 109 14.46 -7.50 6.56
CA SER A 109 14.91 -8.52 7.52
C SER A 109 13.74 -9.45 7.85
N LEU A 110 13.78 -10.69 7.38
CA LEU A 110 12.78 -11.71 7.65
C LEU A 110 13.10 -12.46 8.95
N LEU A 111 12.16 -12.49 9.89
CA LEU A 111 12.33 -13.25 11.13
C LEU A 111 12.23 -14.75 10.88
N LYS A 112 13.07 -15.52 11.58
CA LYS A 112 12.88 -16.97 11.69
C LYS A 112 11.56 -17.26 12.40
N GLU A 113 10.89 -18.33 12.01
CA GLU A 113 9.57 -18.67 12.54
C GLU A 113 9.52 -18.75 14.08
N ALA A 114 10.56 -19.30 14.72
CA ALA A 114 10.64 -19.40 16.19
C ALA A 114 10.68 -18.03 16.90
N ASP A 115 11.17 -17.00 16.22
CA ASP A 115 11.32 -15.64 16.72
C ASP A 115 10.12 -14.74 16.35
N GLN A 116 9.14 -15.25 15.59
CA GLN A 116 7.92 -14.52 15.26
C GLN A 116 7.01 -14.49 16.50
N LYS A 117 6.65 -13.28 16.95
CA LYS A 117 5.84 -13.05 18.16
C LYS A 117 4.73 -12.05 17.89
N GLU A 118 3.70 -12.09 18.72
CA GLU A 118 2.57 -11.16 18.65
C GLU A 118 3.00 -9.73 18.99
N ASN A 119 3.82 -9.55 20.03
CA ASN A 119 4.32 -8.25 20.43
C ASN A 119 5.75 -8.04 19.93
N LEU A 120 6.04 -6.83 19.45
CA LEU A 120 7.36 -6.48 18.96
C LEU A 120 8.40 -6.42 20.08
N ASP A 121 7.99 -6.06 21.30
CA ASP A 121 8.87 -6.04 22.48
C ASP A 121 9.38 -7.42 22.88
N ASP A 122 8.66 -8.48 22.52
CA ASP A 122 9.05 -9.87 22.75
C ASP A 122 10.08 -10.38 21.73
N ILE A 123 10.39 -9.58 20.70
CA ILE A 123 11.33 -9.93 19.63
C ILE A 123 12.68 -9.26 19.91
N PRO A 124 13.72 -10.02 20.28
CA PRO A 124 15.01 -9.44 20.59
C PRO A 124 15.66 -8.89 19.32
N GLU A 125 16.39 -7.77 19.42
CA GLU A 125 17.00 -7.11 18.27
C GLU A 125 17.88 -8.05 17.42
N LYS A 126 18.61 -8.95 18.07
CA LYS A 126 19.45 -9.98 17.44
C LYS A 126 18.68 -11.04 16.63
N ALA A 127 17.36 -11.15 16.81
CA ALA A 127 16.54 -12.07 16.02
C ALA A 127 16.30 -11.56 14.59
N PHE A 128 16.39 -10.24 14.38
CA PHE A 128 16.34 -9.68 13.04
C PHE A 128 17.67 -9.96 12.33
N PRO A 129 17.68 -10.76 11.25
CA PRO A 129 18.91 -11.00 10.51
C PRO A 129 19.35 -9.73 9.77
N LYS A 130 20.54 -9.79 9.17
CA LYS A 130 21.00 -8.72 8.28
C LYS A 130 19.96 -8.47 7.17
N PRO A 131 19.63 -7.20 6.89
CA PRO A 131 18.75 -6.85 5.78
C PRO A 131 19.21 -7.44 4.43
N GLY A 132 18.25 -7.88 3.65
CA GLY A 132 18.41 -8.44 2.31
C GLY A 132 17.22 -8.07 1.42
N LYS A 133 17.02 -8.84 0.35
CA LYS A 133 15.95 -8.59 -0.62
C LYS A 133 14.56 -8.79 0.00
N MET A 134 13.58 -8.09 -0.54
CA MET A 134 12.16 -8.35 -0.22
C MET A 134 11.82 -9.82 -0.47
N PRO A 135 11.05 -10.46 0.44
CA PRO A 135 10.62 -11.84 0.24
C PRO A 135 9.63 -11.93 -0.92
N VAL A 136 9.39 -13.14 -1.40
CA VAL A 136 8.31 -13.40 -2.36
C VAL A 136 6.95 -13.12 -1.74
N ILE A 137 5.97 -12.78 -2.58
CA ILE A 137 4.56 -12.79 -2.18
C ILE A 137 4.25 -14.15 -1.54
N PRO A 138 3.61 -14.20 -0.36
CA PRO A 138 3.29 -15.48 0.26
C PRO A 138 2.40 -16.33 -0.65
N GLU A 139 2.68 -17.63 -0.66
CA GLU A 139 1.98 -18.63 -1.47
C GLU A 139 2.15 -18.45 -3.00
N SER A 140 3.06 -17.57 -3.43
CA SER A 140 3.30 -17.29 -4.85
C SER A 140 4.23 -18.33 -5.48
N GLU A 141 3.80 -18.94 -6.57
CA GLU A 141 4.61 -19.91 -7.34
C GLU A 141 5.53 -19.22 -8.37
N ASP A 142 5.17 -18.02 -8.82
CA ASP A 142 5.90 -17.23 -9.82
C ASP A 142 7.06 -16.40 -9.24
N MET A 143 7.36 -16.59 -7.95
CA MET A 143 8.49 -15.96 -7.24
C MET A 143 8.49 -14.41 -7.30
N VAL A 144 7.34 -13.79 -7.55
CA VAL A 144 7.23 -12.32 -7.58
C VAL A 144 7.51 -11.77 -6.17
N PRO A 145 8.46 -10.83 -6.00
CA PRO A 145 8.75 -10.23 -4.72
C PRO A 145 7.62 -9.30 -4.26
N ILE A 146 7.47 -9.18 -2.93
CA ILE A 146 6.69 -8.10 -2.33
C ILE A 146 7.32 -6.76 -2.75
N GLN A 147 6.49 -5.84 -3.23
CA GLN A 147 6.91 -4.49 -3.58
C GLN A 147 7.39 -3.78 -2.30
N PRO A 148 8.58 -3.16 -2.30
CA PRO A 148 9.06 -2.44 -1.13
C PRO A 148 8.14 -1.25 -0.80
N ILE A 149 8.16 -0.82 0.45
CA ILE A 149 7.49 0.41 0.86
C ILE A 149 8.30 1.59 0.30
N ASP A 150 7.59 2.56 -0.27
CA ASP A 150 8.20 3.83 -0.66
C ASP A 150 8.41 4.68 0.60
N SER A 151 9.66 5.00 0.92
CA SER A 151 9.99 5.84 2.08
C SER A 151 9.45 7.26 1.94
N LYS A 152 9.17 7.73 0.72
CA LYS A 152 8.56 9.05 0.49
C LYS A 152 7.07 9.09 0.82
N ASP A 153 6.44 7.92 0.92
CA ASP A 153 5.03 7.75 1.29
C ASP A 153 4.87 7.48 2.79
N LEU A 154 5.93 7.65 3.60
CA LEU A 154 5.80 7.58 5.05
C LEU A 154 5.06 8.81 5.59
N PRO A 155 4.20 8.63 6.60
CA PRO A 155 3.59 9.76 7.28
C PRO A 155 4.68 10.58 7.99
N ASP A 156 4.67 11.88 7.75
CA ASP A 156 5.51 12.84 8.47
C ASP A 156 4.83 13.24 9.79
N ASP A 157 5.63 13.32 10.86
CA ASP A 157 5.19 13.74 12.19
C ASP A 157 4.65 15.18 12.19
N SER A 158 5.03 16.01 11.21
CA SER A 158 4.53 17.39 11.05
C SER A 158 3.03 17.47 10.71
N THR A 159 2.42 16.39 10.19
CA THR A 159 1.00 16.37 9.81
C THR A 159 0.04 16.15 10.99
N LEU A 160 0.58 16.04 12.20
CA LEU A 160 -0.17 15.72 13.43
C LEU A 160 -0.54 16.95 14.27
N GLU A 161 -0.10 18.16 13.92
CA GLU A 161 -0.42 19.38 14.68
C GLU A 161 -1.92 19.71 14.69
N ASP A 162 -2.69 19.23 13.71
CA ASP A 162 -4.16 19.38 13.64
C ASP A 162 -4.94 18.20 14.24
N MET A 163 -4.27 17.20 14.82
CA MET A 163 -4.94 16.03 15.38
C MET A 163 -5.31 16.21 16.86
N PRO A 164 -6.51 15.79 17.29
CA PRO A 164 -6.92 15.90 18.68
C PRO A 164 -5.90 15.17 19.56
N ALA A 165 -5.43 15.86 20.60
CA ALA A 165 -4.45 15.36 21.53
C ALA A 165 -4.77 13.92 21.95
N ALA A 166 -3.75 13.04 21.93
CA ALA A 166 -3.90 11.67 22.40
C ALA A 166 -4.59 11.67 23.77
N PRO A 167 -5.59 10.80 24.00
CA PRO A 167 -6.28 10.75 25.27
C PRO A 167 -5.25 10.50 26.36
N LYS A 168 -5.18 11.42 27.34
CA LYS A 168 -4.35 11.23 28.53
C LYS A 168 -4.78 9.91 29.17
N LYS A 169 -3.84 8.99 29.32
CA LYS A 169 -4.06 7.73 30.02
C LYS A 169 -4.63 8.04 31.42
N PRO A 170 -5.72 7.39 31.86
CA PRO A 170 -6.28 7.59 33.20
C PRO A 170 -5.30 7.16 34.30
#